data_AF-A0A7N0USS8-F1
#
_entry.id   AF-A0A7N0USS8-F1
#
_cell.length_a   1.000
_cell.length_b   1.000
_cell.length_c   1.000
_cell.angle_alpha   90.00
_cell.angle_beta   90.00
_cell.angle_gamma   90.00
#
_symmetry.space_group_name_H-M   'P 1'
#
loop_
_entity.id
_entity.type
_entity.pdbx_description
1 polymer ?
#
loop_
_entity_poly.entity_id
_entity_poly.type
_entity_poly.pdbx_seq_one_letter_code
_entity_poly.pdbx_strand_id
1 'polypeptide(L)'
;MQYKNLGRSGLKVSQLSYGAWVSFGNQLDVKEAKALLQCCRDHGVNFFDNAEVYANGRAEEIMGQAIRELGWKRSDINLASRSLVDDVLKKVDGLKPIADELGVPLAQLAIAWCAANPNVSSVITGATKESQIQENMKAIDVIPLLTPAIMERIEAVIQSKPKRPESYR
;
A
#
# COMPACT_ATOMS: atom_id res chain seq x y z
N MET A 1 -8.43 -8.20 -8.63
CA MET A 1 -8.35 -6.86 -8.02
C MET A 1 -9.74 -6.30 -7.79
N GLN A 2 -10.00 -5.69 -6.63
CA GLN A 2 -11.22 -4.91 -6.38
C GLN A 2 -10.96 -3.42 -6.64
N TYR A 3 -11.99 -2.67 -7.06
CA TYR A 3 -11.90 -1.24 -7.35
C TYR A 3 -12.92 -0.44 -6.53
N LYS A 4 -12.46 0.66 -5.92
CA LYS A 4 -13.29 1.57 -5.10
C LYS A 4 -13.25 2.99 -5.66
N ASN A 5 -14.25 3.81 -5.32
CA ASN A 5 -14.17 5.24 -5.61
C ASN A 5 -13.09 5.89 -4.73
N LEU A 6 -12.32 6.83 -5.28
CA LEU A 6 -11.44 7.69 -4.50
C LEU A 6 -12.29 8.74 -3.78
N GLY A 7 -12.57 8.49 -2.50
CA GLY A 7 -13.49 9.29 -1.71
C GLY A 7 -14.88 9.40 -2.35
N ARG A 8 -15.37 10.64 -2.48
CA ARG A 8 -16.67 10.94 -3.11
C ARG A 8 -16.61 11.14 -4.62
N SER A 9 -15.42 11.05 -5.22
CA SER A 9 -15.24 11.24 -6.66
C SER A 9 -15.76 10.03 -7.45
N GLY A 10 -15.93 10.21 -8.76
CA GLY A 10 -16.21 9.10 -9.69
C GLY A 10 -14.98 8.27 -10.08
N LEU A 11 -13.77 8.68 -9.65
CA LEU A 11 -12.53 8.02 -10.03
C LEU A 11 -12.41 6.65 -9.35
N LYS A 12 -12.26 5.59 -10.15
CA LYS A 12 -12.06 4.22 -9.65
C LYS A 12 -10.58 3.92 -9.48
N VAL A 13 -10.19 3.58 -8.25
CA VAL A 13 -8.83 3.14 -7.91
C VAL A 13 -8.84 1.70 -7.43
N SER A 14 -7.79 0.95 -7.73
CA SER A 14 -7.56 -0.39 -7.21
C SER A 14 -7.45 -0.33 -5.69
N GLN A 15 -7.92 -1.36 -4.98
CA GLN A 15 -7.88 -1.40 -3.52
C GLN A 15 -6.44 -1.49 -2.98
N LEU A 16 -5.51 -1.97 -3.80
CA LEU A 16 -4.07 -1.90 -3.56
C LEU A 16 -3.41 -1.04 -4.63
N SER A 17 -2.46 -0.23 -4.22
CA SER A 17 -1.64 0.66 -5.05
C SER A 17 -0.15 0.43 -4.81
N TYR A 18 0.70 0.95 -5.69
CA TYR A 18 2.15 0.77 -5.60
C TYR A 18 2.89 2.11 -5.48
N GLY A 19 3.77 2.24 -4.49
CA GLY A 19 4.58 3.43 -4.27
C GLY A 19 6.07 3.21 -4.57
N ALA A 20 6.70 4.22 -5.15
CA ALA A 20 8.13 4.21 -5.52
C ALA A 20 9.07 4.76 -4.44
N TRP A 21 8.55 5.13 -3.27
CA TRP A 21 9.36 5.70 -2.20
C TRP A 21 10.47 4.75 -1.75
N VAL A 22 11.69 5.28 -1.62
CA VAL A 22 12.93 4.58 -1.25
C VAL A 22 13.44 3.57 -2.27
N SER A 23 12.58 2.95 -3.07
CA SER A 23 12.96 1.93 -4.06
C SER A 23 13.54 2.54 -5.33
N PHE A 24 12.79 3.38 -6.03
CA PHE A 24 13.19 3.87 -7.35
C PHE A 24 14.30 4.92 -7.23
N GLY A 25 15.39 4.72 -7.99
CA GLY A 25 16.53 5.64 -8.06
C GLY A 25 17.54 5.52 -6.94
N ASN A 26 17.17 4.91 -5.81
CA ASN A 26 18.09 4.59 -4.72
C ASN A 26 18.49 3.11 -4.72
N GLN A 27 17.53 2.20 -4.96
CA GLN A 27 17.74 0.75 -4.87
C GLN A 27 17.51 0.03 -6.20
N LEU A 28 16.69 0.62 -7.08
CA LEU A 28 16.27 0.03 -8.35
C LEU A 28 16.55 0.97 -9.51
N ASP A 29 17.05 0.39 -10.60
CA ASP A 29 17.21 1.03 -11.90
C ASP A 29 15.91 0.99 -12.72
N VAL A 30 15.96 1.55 -13.93
CA VAL A 30 14.80 1.66 -14.83
C VAL A 30 14.28 0.29 -15.27
N LYS A 31 15.17 -0.66 -15.52
CA LYS A 31 14.80 -2.00 -15.99
C LYS A 31 14.03 -2.75 -14.90
N GLU A 32 14.51 -2.65 -13.67
CA GLU A 32 13.89 -3.30 -12.51
C GLU A 32 12.57 -2.63 -12.14
N ALA A 33 12.53 -1.30 -12.12
CA ALA A 33 11.30 -0.52 -11.91
C ALA A 33 10.21 -0.90 -12.92
N LYS A 34 10.57 -1.06 -14.20
CA LYS A 34 9.64 -1.47 -15.27
C LYS A 34 9.03 -2.84 -15.01
N ALA A 35 9.84 -3.82 -14.60
CA ALA A 35 9.37 -5.15 -14.27
C ALA A 35 8.36 -5.13 -13.12
N LEU A 36 8.64 -4.35 -12.07
CA LEU A 36 7.73 -4.18 -10.93
C LEU A 36 6.42 -3.48 -11.32
N LEU A 37 6.48 -2.41 -12.10
CA LEU A 37 5.28 -1.71 -12.58
C LEU A 37 4.41 -2.61 -13.46
N GLN A 38 5.02 -3.39 -14.35
CA GLN A 38 4.30 -4.36 -15.18
C GLN A 38 3.63 -5.43 -14.33
N CYS A 39 4.36 -6.02 -13.37
CA CYS A 39 3.82 -7.01 -12.44
C CYS A 39 2.60 -6.46 -11.67
N CYS A 40 2.69 -5.24 -11.14
CA CYS A 40 1.55 -4.56 -10.50
C CYS A 40 0.36 -4.43 -11.45
N ARG A 41 0.61 -4.06 -12.71
CA ARG A 41 -0.43 -3.87 -13.71
C ARG A 41 -1.13 -5.17 -14.08
N ASP A 42 -0.38 -6.25 -14.23
CA ASP A 42 -0.91 -7.58 -14.53
C ASP A 42 -1.84 -8.08 -13.43
N HIS A 43 -1.61 -7.64 -12.18
CA HIS A 43 -2.49 -7.92 -11.03
C HIS A 43 -3.65 -6.92 -10.89
N GLY A 44 -3.81 -6.00 -11.83
CA GLY A 44 -4.93 -5.05 -11.90
C GLY A 44 -4.72 -3.74 -11.15
N VAL A 45 -3.52 -3.44 -10.64
CA VAL A 45 -3.22 -2.14 -10.01
C VAL A 45 -3.36 -1.02 -11.05
N ASN A 46 -4.06 0.05 -10.68
CA ASN A 46 -4.22 1.23 -11.53
C ASN A 46 -3.84 2.54 -10.82
N PHE A 47 -3.30 2.46 -9.61
CA PHE A 47 -2.94 3.62 -8.82
C PHE A 47 -1.49 3.49 -8.34
N PHE A 48 -0.64 4.45 -8.72
CA PHE A 48 0.80 4.43 -8.53
C PHE A 48 1.28 5.75 -7.94
N ASP A 49 2.10 5.66 -6.90
CA ASP A 49 2.53 6.77 -6.04
C ASP A 49 4.04 7.08 -6.17
N ASN A 50 4.40 8.37 -6.16
CA ASN A 50 5.75 8.90 -6.32
C ASN A 50 5.84 10.34 -5.77
N ALA A 51 7.03 10.93 -5.67
CA ALA A 51 7.20 12.33 -5.26
C ALA A 51 8.54 12.95 -5.71
N GLU A 52 8.56 14.27 -5.92
CA GLU A 52 9.76 15.06 -6.26
C GLU A 52 10.89 14.91 -5.22
N VAL A 53 10.55 14.75 -3.94
CA VAL A 53 11.53 14.62 -2.86
C VAL A 53 12.20 13.25 -2.86
N TYR A 54 11.67 12.26 -3.59
CA TYR A 54 12.22 10.91 -3.61
C TYR A 54 13.47 10.86 -4.46
N ALA A 55 14.60 10.56 -3.80
CA ALA A 55 15.92 10.55 -4.42
C ALA A 55 16.25 11.88 -5.13
N ASN A 56 15.82 13.02 -4.57
CA ASN A 56 15.98 14.36 -5.14
C ASN A 56 15.51 14.46 -6.61
N GLY A 57 14.32 13.94 -6.93
CA GLY A 57 13.69 14.00 -8.25
C GLY A 57 13.97 12.78 -9.14
N ARG A 58 14.98 11.96 -8.83
CA ARG A 58 15.38 10.80 -9.65
C ARG A 58 14.30 9.71 -9.73
N ALA A 59 13.49 9.55 -8.68
CA ALA A 59 12.40 8.58 -8.69
C ALA A 59 11.31 8.95 -9.70
N GLU A 60 11.05 10.25 -9.93
CA GLU A 60 10.10 10.74 -10.93
C GLU A 60 10.61 10.53 -12.36
N GLU A 61 11.91 10.74 -12.59
CA GLU A 61 12.54 10.47 -13.89
C GLU A 61 12.45 8.99 -14.27
N ILE A 62 12.76 8.09 -13.34
CA ILE A 62 12.72 6.64 -13.56
C ILE A 62 11.29 6.17 -13.83
N MET A 63 10.33 6.62 -13.01
CA MET A 63 8.93 6.27 -13.22
C MET A 63 8.41 6.84 -14.56
N GLY A 64 8.78 8.08 -14.91
CA GLY A 64 8.41 8.71 -16.17
C GLY A 64 8.98 7.98 -17.40
N GLN A 65 10.23 7.51 -17.34
CA GLN A 65 10.85 6.71 -18.39
C GLN A 65 10.15 5.37 -18.56
N ALA A 66 9.87 4.66 -17.46
CA ALA A 66 9.16 3.38 -17.51
C ALA A 66 7.76 3.52 -18.13
N ILE A 67 6.98 4.52 -17.72
CA ILE A 67 5.63 4.81 -18.26
C ILE A 67 5.69 5.08 -19.77
N ARG A 68 6.70 5.84 -20.23
CA ARG A 68 6.87 6.18 -21.65
C ARG A 68 7.20 4.95 -22.49
N GLU A 69 8.10 4.10 -22.01
CA GLU A 69 8.45 2.86 -22.70
C GLU A 69 7.32 1.82 -22.71
N LEU A 70 6.44 1.85 -21.70
CA LEU A 70 5.29 0.98 -21.60
C LEU A 70 4.07 1.50 -22.39
N GLY A 71 4.13 2.73 -22.93
CA GLY A 71 3.10 3.31 -23.78
C GLY A 71 1.80 3.70 -23.05
N TRP A 72 1.86 3.98 -21.75
CA TRP A 72 0.67 4.28 -20.94
C TRP A 72 0.19 5.74 -21.11
N LYS A 73 -1.13 5.97 -21.01
CA LYS A 73 -1.72 7.31 -21.11
C LYS A 73 -1.62 8.05 -19.77
N ARG A 74 -1.38 9.37 -19.84
CA ARG A 74 -1.13 10.22 -18.66
C ARG A 74 -2.36 10.47 -17.77
N SER A 75 -3.55 10.08 -18.20
CA SER A 75 -4.83 10.26 -17.49
C SER A 75 -5.00 9.35 -16.26
N ASP A 76 -4.02 8.51 -15.92
CA ASP A 76 -4.23 7.33 -15.09
C ASP A 76 -3.47 7.35 -13.72
N ILE A 77 -3.01 8.50 -13.18
CA ILE A 77 -2.03 8.56 -12.05
C ILE A 77 -2.29 9.71 -11.02
N ASN A 78 -2.11 9.51 -9.68
CA ASN A 78 -2.08 10.57 -8.60
C ASN A 78 -1.10 10.22 -7.41
N LEU A 79 -0.71 11.17 -6.51
CA LEU A 79 0.48 11.08 -5.58
C LEU A 79 0.26 11.57 -4.09
N ALA A 80 1.00 11.07 -3.05
CA ALA A 80 1.00 11.51 -1.60
C ALA A 80 2.22 11.04 -0.69
N SER A 81 2.40 11.53 0.58
CA SER A 81 3.59 11.24 1.49
C SER A 81 3.38 11.26 3.05
N ARG A 82 4.27 10.62 3.90
CA ARG A 82 4.58 10.84 5.38
C ARG A 82 5.52 9.78 6.09
N SER A 83 6.04 9.99 7.34
CA SER A 83 6.99 9.11 8.13
C SER A 83 6.91 9.22 9.70
N LEU A 84 7.19 8.15 10.52
CA LEU A 84 7.45 8.06 12.01
C LEU A 84 8.01 6.66 12.49
N VAL A 85 8.92 6.53 13.50
CA VAL A 85 9.48 5.23 14.02
C VAL A 85 9.91 5.23 15.52
N ASP A 86 9.34 4.32 16.33
CA ASP A 86 9.97 3.55 17.45
C ASP A 86 8.90 2.74 18.23
N ASP A 87 7.85 3.41 18.73
CA ASP A 87 6.66 2.74 19.32
C ASP A 87 5.96 1.80 18.33
N VAL A 88 6.10 2.11 17.03
CA VAL A 88 5.61 1.31 15.92
C VAL A 88 6.20 -0.11 15.97
N LEU A 89 7.49 -0.27 16.29
CA LEU A 89 8.16 -1.57 16.24
C LEU A 89 7.61 -2.54 17.31
N LYS A 90 7.34 -2.05 18.53
CA LYS A 90 6.72 -2.87 19.59
C LYS A 90 5.32 -3.34 19.22
N LYS A 91 4.54 -2.47 18.58
CA LYS A 91 3.20 -2.81 18.10
C LYS A 91 3.24 -3.85 16.98
N VAL A 92 4.22 -3.75 16.09
CA VAL A 92 4.44 -4.75 15.02
C VAL A 92 4.73 -6.12 15.61
N ASP A 93 5.58 -6.22 16.66
CA ASP A 93 5.86 -7.51 17.31
C ASP A 93 4.60 -8.14 17.95
N GLY A 94 3.73 -7.32 18.55
CA GLY A 94 2.47 -7.78 19.13
C GLY A 94 1.48 -8.35 18.11
N LEU A 95 1.61 -8.03 16.82
CA LEU A 95 0.74 -8.56 15.77
C LEU A 95 1.16 -9.93 15.25
N LYS A 96 2.41 -10.36 15.45
CA LYS A 96 2.93 -11.65 14.94
C LYS A 96 2.08 -12.85 15.36
N PRO A 97 1.68 -13.01 16.64
CA PRO A 97 0.87 -14.17 17.04
C PRO A 97 -0.50 -14.23 16.34
N ILE A 98 -1.08 -13.07 16.02
CA ILE A 98 -2.36 -13.00 15.30
C ILE A 98 -2.16 -13.43 13.84
N ALA A 99 -1.07 -12.99 13.21
CA ALA A 99 -0.72 -13.38 11.84
C ALA A 99 -0.46 -14.89 11.73
N ASP A 100 0.30 -15.45 12.68
CA ASP A 100 0.64 -16.87 12.75
C ASP A 100 -0.61 -17.74 12.92
N GLU A 101 -1.55 -17.34 13.78
CA GLU A 101 -2.83 -18.04 13.98
C GLU A 101 -3.69 -18.05 12.71
N LEU A 102 -3.70 -16.95 11.96
CA LEU A 102 -4.42 -16.83 10.70
C LEU A 102 -3.69 -17.54 9.54
N GLY A 103 -2.46 -18.01 9.76
CA GLY A 103 -1.64 -18.68 8.74
C GLY A 103 -1.20 -17.74 7.61
N VAL A 104 -1.08 -16.43 7.89
CA VAL A 104 -0.74 -15.42 6.88
C VAL A 104 0.52 -14.65 7.26
N PRO A 105 1.33 -14.22 6.29
CA PRO A 105 2.43 -13.28 6.55
C PRO A 105 1.93 -12.00 7.22
N LEU A 106 2.71 -11.49 8.18
CA LEU A 106 2.38 -10.26 8.91
C LEU A 106 2.15 -9.05 7.98
N ALA A 107 2.88 -8.99 6.86
CA ALA A 107 2.70 -7.96 5.85
C ALA A 107 1.29 -8.03 5.21
N GLN A 108 0.79 -9.23 4.91
CA GLN A 108 -0.56 -9.41 4.38
C GLN A 108 -1.62 -9.04 5.42
N LEU A 109 -1.43 -9.41 6.69
CA LEU A 109 -2.33 -8.99 7.78
C LEU A 109 -2.41 -7.46 7.87
N ALA A 110 -1.27 -6.76 7.83
CA ALA A 110 -1.22 -5.31 7.90
C ALA A 110 -1.92 -4.64 6.70
N ILE A 111 -1.66 -5.12 5.48
CA ILE A 111 -2.30 -4.60 4.26
C ILE A 111 -3.81 -4.84 4.30
N ALA A 112 -4.24 -6.04 4.67
CA ALA A 112 -5.65 -6.41 4.76
C ALA A 112 -6.39 -5.56 5.82
N TRP A 113 -5.77 -5.32 6.98
CA TRP A 113 -6.33 -4.47 8.03
C TRP A 113 -6.60 -3.04 7.52
N CYS A 114 -5.63 -2.44 6.82
CA CYS A 114 -5.82 -1.14 6.19
C CYS A 114 -6.94 -1.16 5.14
N ALA A 115 -6.97 -2.20 4.28
CA ALA A 115 -7.92 -2.32 3.17
C ALA A 115 -9.35 -2.66 3.58
N ALA A 116 -9.55 -3.26 4.77
CA ALA A 116 -10.83 -3.63 5.33
C ALA A 116 -11.65 -2.42 5.81
N ASN A 117 -11.02 -1.28 6.08
CA ASN A 117 -11.74 -0.06 6.44
C ASN A 117 -12.59 0.43 5.25
N PRO A 118 -13.92 0.58 5.40
CA PRO A 118 -14.79 1.02 4.30
C PRO A 118 -14.47 2.43 3.80
N ASN A 119 -13.82 3.26 4.63
CA ASN A 119 -13.40 4.62 4.26
C ASN A 119 -12.05 4.67 3.53
N VAL A 120 -11.34 3.54 3.43
CA VAL A 120 -10.08 3.43 2.69
C VAL A 120 -10.36 2.97 1.27
N SER A 121 -10.03 3.84 0.31
CA SER A 121 -10.19 3.56 -1.13
C SER A 121 -9.08 2.68 -1.68
N SER A 122 -7.82 2.93 -1.27
CA SER A 122 -6.65 2.13 -1.66
C SER A 122 -5.60 2.11 -0.55
N VAL A 123 -4.84 1.02 -0.47
CA VAL A 123 -3.63 0.89 0.35
C VAL A 123 -2.40 0.93 -0.56
N ILE A 124 -1.55 1.95 -0.40
CA ILE A 124 -0.29 2.08 -1.14
C ILE A 124 0.74 1.14 -0.50
N THR A 125 1.23 0.19 -1.28
CA THR A 125 2.26 -0.78 -0.88
C THR A 125 3.59 -0.47 -1.56
N GLY A 126 4.70 -0.78 -0.90
CA GLY A 126 6.05 -0.72 -1.49
C GLY A 126 6.61 -2.13 -1.69
N ALA A 127 7.44 -2.29 -2.71
CA ALA A 127 8.20 -3.52 -2.94
C ALA A 127 9.46 -3.23 -3.74
N THR A 128 10.50 -4.05 -3.51
CA THR A 128 11.76 -4.03 -4.26
C THR A 128 11.97 -5.28 -5.12
N LYS A 129 11.07 -6.27 -5.00
CA LYS A 129 11.09 -7.53 -5.75
C LYS A 129 9.69 -7.91 -6.20
N GLU A 130 9.56 -8.58 -7.34
CA GLU A 130 8.27 -9.06 -7.86
C GLU A 130 7.57 -10.02 -6.88
N SER A 131 8.33 -10.88 -6.19
CA SER A 131 7.78 -11.80 -5.20
C SER A 131 7.02 -11.09 -4.07
N GLN A 132 7.52 -9.91 -3.64
CA GLN A 132 6.84 -9.09 -2.63
C GLN A 132 5.55 -8.48 -3.17
N ILE A 133 5.51 -8.10 -4.46
CA ILE A 133 4.27 -7.65 -5.10
C ILE A 133 3.25 -8.78 -5.10
N GLN A 134 3.64 -9.96 -5.58
CA GLN A 134 2.77 -11.13 -5.62
C GLN A 134 2.26 -11.51 -4.22
N GLU A 135 3.11 -11.42 -3.20
CA GLU A 135 2.74 -11.65 -1.80
C GLU A 135 1.78 -10.58 -1.27
N ASN A 136 2.04 -9.30 -1.52
CA ASN A 136 1.19 -8.20 -1.10
C ASN A 136 -0.21 -8.26 -1.75
N MET A 137 -0.30 -8.67 -3.02
CA MET A 137 -1.59 -8.76 -3.73
C MET A 137 -2.53 -9.82 -3.13
N LYS A 138 -1.99 -10.86 -2.50
CA LYS A 138 -2.76 -11.90 -1.79
C LYS A 138 -3.39 -11.40 -0.49
N ALA A 139 -3.03 -10.21 -0.01
CA ALA A 139 -3.65 -9.62 1.18
C ALA A 139 -5.17 -9.38 1.02
N ILE A 140 -5.66 -9.28 -0.23
CA ILE A 140 -7.10 -9.19 -0.51
C ILE A 140 -7.85 -10.43 0.02
N ASP A 141 -7.23 -11.61 -0.07
CA ASP A 141 -7.83 -12.87 0.36
C ASP A 141 -7.86 -13.01 1.89
N VAL A 142 -7.12 -12.15 2.60
CA VAL A 142 -7.09 -12.10 4.07
C VAL A 142 -8.22 -11.24 4.64
N ILE A 143 -8.77 -10.30 3.86
CA ILE A 143 -9.84 -9.39 4.30
C ILE A 143 -11.04 -10.14 4.93
N PRO A 144 -11.56 -11.23 4.35
CA PRO A 144 -12.68 -11.99 4.94
C PRO A 144 -12.35 -12.66 6.27
N LEU A 145 -11.06 -12.89 6.58
CA LEU A 145 -10.61 -13.51 7.83
C LEU A 145 -10.62 -12.53 9.01
N LEU A 146 -10.73 -11.22 8.74
CA LEU A 146 -10.75 -10.16 9.76
C LEU A 146 -12.12 -10.03 10.44
N THR A 147 -12.49 -11.07 11.18
CA THR A 147 -13.74 -11.09 11.97
C THR A 147 -13.72 -10.02 13.08
N PRO A 148 -14.88 -9.64 13.65
CA PRO A 148 -14.94 -8.67 14.74
C PRO A 148 -14.02 -9.02 15.93
N ALA A 149 -13.89 -10.31 16.27
CA ALA A 149 -13.00 -10.78 17.33
C ALA A 149 -11.51 -10.58 16.99
N ILE A 150 -11.12 -10.84 15.74
CA ILE A 150 -9.75 -10.58 15.28
C ILE A 150 -9.47 -9.07 15.27
N MET A 151 -10.42 -8.26 14.80
CA MET A 151 -10.30 -6.81 14.78
C MET A 151 -10.16 -6.21 16.19
N GLU A 152 -10.83 -6.78 17.20
CA GLU A 152 -10.68 -6.38 18.60
C GLU A 152 -9.30 -6.71 19.14
N ARG A 153 -8.76 -7.90 18.82
CA ARG A 153 -7.40 -8.29 19.19
C ARG A 153 -6.34 -7.40 18.55
N ILE A 154 -6.50 -7.05 17.27
CA ILE A 154 -5.61 -6.12 16.58
C ILE A 154 -5.67 -4.74 17.27
N GLU A 155 -6.85 -4.24 17.62
CA GLU A 155 -6.99 -2.96 18.33
C GLU A 155 -6.31 -2.99 19.72
N ALA A 156 -6.39 -4.09 20.45
CA ALA A 156 -5.74 -4.22 21.76
C ALA A 156 -4.20 -4.06 21.66
N VAL A 157 -3.61 -4.49 20.55
CA VAL A 157 -2.17 -4.33 20.26
C VAL A 157 -1.85 -2.93 19.74
N ILE A 158 -2.61 -2.47 18.74
CA ILE A 158 -2.31 -1.23 18.01
C ILE A 158 -2.68 0.02 18.80
N GLN A 159 -3.77 -0.03 19.57
CA GLN A 159 -4.27 1.05 20.43
C GLN A 159 -4.28 2.40 19.68
N SER A 160 -4.83 2.41 18.47
CA SER A 160 -4.82 3.58 17.58
C SER A 160 -6.21 4.12 17.28
N LYS A 161 -7.27 3.63 17.94
CA LYS A 161 -8.61 4.22 17.81
C LYS A 161 -8.53 5.73 18.09
N PRO A 162 -8.83 6.57 17.09
CA PRO A 162 -8.75 8.00 17.28
C PRO A 162 -9.82 8.44 18.28
N LYS A 163 -9.43 9.21 19.29
CA LYS A 163 -10.38 9.91 20.14
C LYS A 163 -10.98 11.05 19.30
N ARG A 164 -12.29 11.05 19.10
CA ARG A 164 -12.95 12.21 18.49
C ARG A 164 -12.76 13.40 19.43
N PRO A 165 -12.27 14.55 18.94
CA PRO A 165 -12.21 15.73 19.77
C PRO A 165 -13.64 16.17 20.14
N GLU A 166 -13.83 16.66 21.36
CA GLU A 166 -15.14 17.15 21.85
C GLU A 166 -15.61 18.39 21.07
N SER A 167 -14.67 19.12 20.45
CA SER A 167 -14.90 20.29 19.61
C SER A 167 -13.94 20.29 18.41
N TYR A 168 -14.45 20.66 17.24
CA TYR A 168 -13.65 21.01 16.05
C TYR A 168 -13.44 22.54 15.91
N ARG A 169 -13.93 23.29 16.89
CA ARG A 169 -13.69 24.73 17.07
C ARG A 169 -12.46 24.96 17.92
#